data_AF-A0A1C5AW93-F1
#
_entry.id   AF-A0A1C5AW93-F1
#
_cell.length_a   1.000
_cell.length_b   1.000
_cell.length_c   1.000
_cell.angle_alpha   90.00
_cell.angle_beta   90.00
_cell.angle_gamma   90.00
#
_symmetry.space_group_name_H-M   'P 1'
#
loop_
_entity.id
_entity.type
_entity.pdbx_description
1 polymer ?
#
loop_
_entity_poly.entity_id
_entity_poly.type
_entity_poly.pdbx_seq_one_letter_code
_entity_poly.pdbx_strand_id
1 'polypeptide(L)'
;MASFGCLRPVTAPSPQRRKLDEADVQWLIDFAARGLTPDLTVLLDAPPEVGLARVLARRGANRLDAESLEFHQRVRARFLDMAASHPARYLVVPADAPIDQVAGAIAQRVDELLAARARPGGPRVAV
;
A
#
# COMPACT_ATOMS: atom_id res chain seq x y z
N MET A 1 60.52 -8.07 -1.64
CA MET A 1 59.88 -6.75 -1.89
C MET A 1 58.58 -7.01 -2.66
N ALA A 2 57.46 -7.20 -1.96
CA ALA A 2 56.15 -7.41 -2.59
C ALA A 2 55.41 -6.07 -2.64
N SER A 3 55.10 -5.62 -3.85
CA SER A 3 54.41 -4.36 -4.12
C SER A 3 52.93 -4.52 -3.77
N PHE A 4 52.48 -3.79 -2.75
CA PHE A 4 51.07 -3.72 -2.38
C PHE A 4 50.32 -2.93 -3.45
N GLY A 5 49.54 -3.64 -4.26
CA GLY A 5 48.62 -3.07 -5.23
C GLY A 5 47.68 -2.08 -4.55
N CYS A 6 47.60 -0.88 -5.13
CA CYS A 6 46.74 0.20 -4.72
C CYS A 6 45.28 -0.28 -4.66
N LEU A 7 44.74 -0.46 -3.45
CA LEU A 7 43.31 -0.61 -3.21
C LEU A 7 42.64 0.70 -3.64
N ARG A 8 41.99 0.70 -4.81
CA ARG A 8 41.12 1.80 -5.21
C ARG A 8 39.93 1.82 -4.25
N PRO A 9 39.56 2.98 -3.67
CA PRO A 9 38.36 3.08 -2.86
C PRO A 9 37.16 2.76 -3.76
N VAL A 10 36.38 1.73 -3.38
CA VAL A 10 35.03 1.54 -3.90
C VAL A 10 34.19 2.65 -3.28
N THR A 11 34.12 3.79 -3.96
CA THR A 11 33.03 4.74 -3.75
C THR A 11 31.78 4.08 -4.30
N ALA A 12 31.00 3.45 -3.42
CA ALA A 12 29.68 2.96 -3.78
C ALA A 12 28.85 4.18 -4.24
N PRO A 13 28.31 4.19 -5.48
CA PRO A 13 27.38 5.24 -5.86
C PRO A 13 26.17 5.21 -4.91
N SER A 14 25.65 6.38 -4.54
CA SER A 14 24.39 6.51 -3.81
C SER A 14 23.32 5.65 -4.51
N PRO A 15 22.46 4.92 -3.80
CA PRO A 15 21.53 4.00 -4.44
C PRO A 15 20.62 4.77 -5.41
N GLN A 16 20.87 4.66 -6.71
CA GLN A 16 19.94 5.17 -7.71
C GLN A 16 18.66 4.36 -7.56
N ARG A 17 17.53 5.04 -7.29
CA ARG A 17 16.21 4.42 -7.34
C ARG A 17 15.99 3.94 -8.77
N ARG A 18 16.13 2.63 -9.00
CA ARG A 18 15.74 2.00 -10.26
C ARG A 18 14.24 2.27 -10.46
N LYS A 19 13.87 2.92 -11.56
CA LYS A 19 12.48 2.98 -11.97
C LYS A 19 12.06 1.57 -12.38
N LEU A 20 11.14 0.99 -11.63
CA LEU A 20 10.40 -0.19 -12.04
C LEU A 20 9.18 0.30 -12.81
N ASP A 21 8.88 -0.35 -13.93
CA ASP A 21 7.60 -0.12 -14.59
C ASP A 21 6.48 -0.88 -13.84
N GLU A 22 5.23 -0.57 -14.19
CA GLU A 22 4.08 -1.19 -13.53
C GLU A 22 4.04 -2.70 -13.73
N ALA A 23 4.49 -3.19 -14.89
CA ALA A 23 4.50 -4.61 -15.22
C ALA A 23 5.51 -5.39 -14.38
N ASP A 24 6.71 -4.85 -14.17
CA ASP A 24 7.74 -5.40 -13.30
C ASP A 24 7.23 -5.53 -11.86
N VAL A 25 6.55 -4.48 -11.37
CA VAL A 25 6.00 -4.47 -10.01
C VAL A 25 4.87 -5.48 -9.88
N GLN A 26 3.95 -5.53 -10.84
CA GLN A 26 2.83 -6.48 -10.81
C GLN A 26 3.33 -7.93 -10.87
N TRP A 27 4.29 -8.22 -11.75
CA TRP A 27 4.91 -9.55 -11.82
C TRP A 27 5.55 -9.95 -10.50
N LEU A 28 6.25 -9.03 -9.83
CA LEU A 28 6.87 -9.29 -8.54
C LEU A 28 5.82 -9.56 -7.45
N ILE A 29 4.73 -8.80 -7.45
CA ILE A 29 3.59 -9.01 -6.54
C ILE A 29 3.00 -10.41 -6.75
N ASP A 30 2.71 -10.78 -8.00
CA ASP A 30 2.09 -12.07 -8.32
C ASP A 30 3.02 -13.24 -7.97
N PHE A 31 4.31 -13.09 -8.26
CA PHE A 31 5.34 -14.08 -7.89
C PHE A 31 5.42 -14.24 -6.36
N ALA A 32 5.56 -13.14 -5.63
CA ALA A 32 5.73 -13.16 -4.17
C ALA A 32 4.46 -13.66 -3.46
N ALA A 33 3.29 -13.21 -3.90
CA ALA A 33 2.01 -13.62 -3.35
C ALA A 33 1.56 -15.00 -3.82
N ARG A 34 2.30 -15.64 -4.75
CA ARG A 34 1.94 -16.92 -5.38
C ARG A 34 0.53 -16.90 -5.98
N GLY A 35 0.16 -15.77 -6.59
CA GLY A 35 -1.16 -15.54 -7.17
C GLY A 35 -2.29 -15.30 -6.17
N LEU A 36 -2.00 -15.18 -4.87
CA LEU A 36 -3.01 -14.81 -3.87
C LEU A 36 -3.34 -13.32 -3.99
N THR A 37 -4.63 -13.02 -4.15
CA THR A 37 -5.15 -11.65 -4.13
C THR A 37 -6.08 -11.46 -2.94
N PRO A 38 -6.05 -10.30 -2.25
CA PRO A 38 -6.98 -10.02 -1.17
C PRO A 38 -8.43 -10.09 -1.64
N ASP A 39 -9.30 -10.70 -0.83
CA ASP A 39 -10.75 -10.69 -1.06
C ASP A 39 -11.36 -9.30 -0.84
N LEU A 40 -10.75 -8.54 0.08
CA LEU A 40 -11.11 -7.17 0.40
C LEU A 40 -9.85 -6.35 0.67
N THR A 41 -9.76 -5.19 0.02
CA THR A 41 -8.80 -4.13 0.30
C THR A 41 -9.56 -2.91 0.78
N VAL A 42 -9.29 -2.46 2.01
CA VAL A 42 -9.91 -1.24 2.57
C VAL A 42 -8.98 -0.07 2.30
N LEU A 43 -9.44 0.87 1.46
CA LEU A 43 -8.73 2.11 1.19
C LEU A 43 -9.32 3.23 2.06
N LEU A 44 -8.55 3.68 3.05
CA LEU A 44 -8.88 4.82 3.88
C LEU A 44 -8.48 6.11 3.15
N ASP A 45 -9.44 6.76 2.49
CA ASP A 45 -9.17 7.96 1.70
C ASP A 45 -9.18 9.21 2.58
N ALA A 46 -8.07 9.94 2.60
CA ALA A 46 -7.96 11.23 3.28
C ALA A 46 -7.24 12.24 2.36
N PRO A 47 -7.59 13.54 2.45
CA PRO A 47 -6.74 14.58 1.89
C PRO A 47 -5.31 14.46 2.46
N PRO A 48 -4.26 14.53 1.63
CA PRO A 48 -2.86 14.42 2.07
C PRO A 48 -2.50 15.37 3.21
N GLU A 49 -3.09 16.56 3.23
CA GLU A 49 -2.90 17.59 4.26
C GLU A 49 -3.36 17.08 5.64
N VAL A 50 -4.50 16.41 5.70
CA VAL A 50 -5.04 15.78 6.92
C VAL A 50 -4.16 14.61 7.34
N GLY A 51 -3.70 13.80 6.37
CA GLY A 51 -2.81 12.67 6.62
C GLY A 51 -1.48 13.12 7.23
N LEU A 52 -0.83 14.12 6.62
CA LEU A 52 0.43 14.68 7.09
C LEU A 52 0.30 15.33 8.47
N ALA A 53 -0.78 16.10 8.72
CA ALA A 53 -1.03 16.68 10.04
C ALA A 53 -1.13 15.59 11.14
N ARG A 54 -1.77 14.46 10.83
CA ARG A 54 -1.85 13.30 11.76
C ARG A 54 -0.50 12.62 11.97
N VAL A 55 0.34 12.53 10.94
CA VAL A 55 1.69 11.96 11.05
C VAL A 55 2.59 12.85 11.88
N LEU A 56 2.55 14.17 11.69
CA LEU A 56 3.34 15.13 12.49
C LEU A 56 2.95 15.11 13.97
N ALA A 57 1.68 14.84 14.28
CA ALA A 57 1.21 14.68 15.66
C ALA A 57 1.72 13.36 16.30
N ARG A 58 2.13 12.37 15.50
CA ARG A 58 2.71 11.11 15.98
C ARG A 58 4.23 11.25 16.06
N ARG A 59 4.87 10.70 17.10
CA ARG A 59 6.34 10.65 17.15
C ARG A 59 6.85 9.61 16.16
N GLY A 60 7.82 9.99 15.32
CA GLY A 60 8.53 9.07 14.43
C GLY A 60 8.16 9.17 12.94
N ALA A 61 8.23 10.38 12.36
CA ALA A 61 8.10 10.55 10.91
C ALA A 61 9.21 9.78 10.17
N ASN A 62 8.84 9.03 9.15
CA ASN A 62 9.76 8.28 8.31
C ASN A 62 10.13 9.08 7.04
N ARG A 63 11.01 8.51 6.21
CA ARG A 63 11.47 9.18 4.97
C ARG A 63 10.34 9.50 3.98
N LEU A 64 9.31 8.67 3.90
CA LEU A 64 8.18 8.86 3.00
C LEU A 64 7.24 9.96 3.49
N ASP A 65 7.13 10.15 4.80
CA ASP A 65 6.33 11.22 5.40
C ASP A 65 6.93 12.62 5.15
N ALA A 66 8.22 12.67 4.82
CA ALA A 66 8.95 13.90 4.50
C ALA A 66 8.94 14.24 2.99
N GLU A 67 8.27 13.44 2.15
CA GLU A 67 8.13 13.72 0.72
C GLU A 67 7.15 14.89 0.48
N SER A 68 7.11 15.41 -0.74
CA SER A 68 6.31 16.60 -1.06
C SER A 68 4.80 16.34 -1.02
N LEU A 69 4.00 17.39 -0.81
CA LEU A 69 2.54 17.31 -0.90
C LEU A 69 2.08 16.74 -2.26
N GLU A 70 2.72 17.16 -3.35
CA GLU A 70 2.45 16.65 -4.71
C GLU A 70 2.73 15.15 -4.82
N PHE A 71 3.77 14.64 -4.15
CA PHE A 71 4.03 13.20 -4.08
C PHE A 71 2.86 12.47 -3.42
N HIS A 72 2.37 12.96 -2.27
CA HIS A 72 1.24 12.35 -1.58
C HIS A 72 -0.07 12.45 -2.38
N GLN A 73 -0.31 13.56 -3.09
CA GLN A 73 -1.45 13.71 -4.00
C GLN A 73 -1.40 12.68 -5.14
N ARG A 74 -0.23 12.48 -5.76
CA ARG A 74 -0.03 11.44 -6.79
C ARG A 74 -0.26 10.04 -6.24
N VAL A 75 0.23 9.74 -5.03
CA VAL A 75 0.02 8.44 -4.37
C VAL A 75 -1.47 8.19 -4.12
N ARG A 76 -2.19 9.18 -3.58
CA ARG A 76 -3.64 9.11 -3.38
C ARG A 76 -4.38 8.83 -4.68
N ALA A 77 -4.08 9.57 -5.74
CA ALA A 77 -4.69 9.37 -7.05
C ALA A 77 -4.49 7.94 -7.57
N ARG A 78 -3.28 7.38 -7.43
CA ARG A 78 -3.01 5.99 -7.82
C ARG A 78 -3.82 4.96 -7.04
N PHE A 79 -3.97 5.12 -5.72
CA PHE A 79 -4.81 4.21 -4.95
C PHE A 79 -6.29 4.30 -5.35
N LEU A 80 -6.78 5.49 -5.67
CA LEU A 80 -8.15 5.67 -6.17
C LEU A 80 -8.34 5.04 -7.56
N ASP A 81 -7.37 5.17 -8.47
CA ASP A 81 -7.39 4.48 -9.78
C ASP A 81 -7.43 2.95 -9.61
N MET A 82 -6.65 2.41 -8.66
CA MET A 82 -6.64 0.97 -8.34
C MET A 82 -7.99 0.51 -7.77
N ALA A 83 -8.61 1.31 -6.90
CA ALA A 83 -9.92 1.01 -6.36
C ALA A 83 -11.02 1.06 -7.44
N ALA A 84 -10.95 2.04 -8.33
CA ALA A 84 -11.90 2.20 -9.44
C ALA A 84 -11.80 1.07 -10.47
N SER A 85 -10.59 0.52 -10.70
CA SER A 85 -10.40 -0.63 -11.60
C SER A 85 -10.87 -1.97 -11.02
N HIS A 86 -11.02 -2.07 -9.70
CA HIS A 86 -11.40 -3.31 -9.00
C HIS A 86 -12.50 -3.11 -7.95
N PRO A 87 -13.67 -2.56 -8.31
CA PRO A 87 -14.69 -2.12 -7.36
C PRO A 87 -15.28 -3.28 -6.53
N ALA A 88 -15.22 -4.52 -7.02
CA ALA A 88 -15.69 -5.69 -6.28
C ALA A 88 -14.82 -6.04 -5.05
N ARG A 89 -13.52 -5.69 -5.08
CA ARG A 89 -12.54 -6.05 -4.04
C ARG A 89 -12.08 -4.86 -3.20
N TYR A 90 -12.39 -3.63 -3.61
CA TYR A 90 -12.01 -2.43 -2.89
C TYR A 90 -13.20 -1.83 -2.15
N LEU A 91 -12.99 -1.48 -0.88
CA LEU A 91 -13.89 -0.61 -0.12
C LEU A 91 -13.16 0.70 0.13
N VAL A 92 -13.61 1.78 -0.50
CA VAL A 92 -13.08 3.12 -0.25
C VAL A 92 -13.91 3.75 0.88
N VAL A 93 -13.26 4.12 1.98
CA VAL A 93 -13.89 4.74 3.15
C VAL A 93 -13.30 6.13 3.38
N PRO A 94 -14.12 7.18 3.47
CA PRO A 94 -13.65 8.52 3.85
C PRO A 94 -13.07 8.49 5.26
N ALA A 95 -11.78 8.81 5.39
CA ALA A 95 -11.04 8.80 6.66
C ALA A 95 -11.07 10.14 7.40
N ASP A 96 -11.89 11.08 6.92
CA ASP A 96 -12.30 12.32 7.58
C ASP A 96 -13.56 12.15 8.44
N ALA A 97 -14.31 11.05 8.26
CA ALA A 97 -15.43 10.68 9.11
C ALA A 97 -15.01 10.28 10.53
N PRO A 98 -15.93 10.35 11.52
CA PRO A 98 -15.69 9.86 12.87
C PRO A 98 -15.23 8.39 12.88
N ILE A 99 -14.30 8.05 13.79
CA ILE A 99 -13.69 6.71 13.85
C ILE A 99 -14.71 5.58 13.96
N ASP A 100 -15.79 5.77 14.72
CA ASP A 100 -16.84 4.77 14.90
C ASP A 100 -17.61 4.50 13.60
N GLN A 101 -17.80 5.53 12.76
CA GLN A 101 -18.47 5.36 11.47
C GLN A 101 -17.56 4.62 10.48
N VAL A 102 -16.27 4.96 10.43
CA VAL A 102 -15.27 4.28 9.61
C VAL A 102 -15.17 2.81 10.03
N ALA A 103 -15.04 2.55 11.33
CA ALA A 103 -14.95 1.19 11.86
C ALA A 103 -16.23 0.38 11.59
N GLY A 104 -17.41 0.98 11.77
CA GLY A 104 -18.69 0.34 11.48
C GLY A 104 -18.83 -0.05 10.01
N ALA A 105 -18.48 0.84 9.08
CA ALA A 105 -18.53 0.56 7.64
C ALA A 105 -17.59 -0.60 7.24
N ILE A 106 -16.40 -0.65 7.82
CA ILE A 106 -15.43 -1.73 7.58
C ILE A 106 -15.95 -3.05 8.15
N ALA A 107 -16.42 -3.05 9.40
CA ALA A 107 -16.95 -4.23 10.06
C ALA A 107 -18.12 -4.84 9.28
N GLN A 108 -19.08 -4.01 8.87
CA GLN A 108 -20.21 -4.44 8.05
C GLN A 108 -19.76 -5.13 6.77
N ARG A 109 -18.80 -4.53 6.04
CA ARG A 109 -18.31 -5.11 4.77
C ARG A 109 -17.59 -6.44 4.99
N VAL A 110 -16.84 -6.57 6.08
CA VAL A 110 -16.16 -7.81 6.45
C VAL A 110 -17.18 -8.90 6.79
N ASP A 111 -18.21 -8.57 7.57
CA ASP A 111 -19.27 -9.51 7.96
C ASP A 111 -20.03 -10.06 6.74
N GLU A 112 -20.35 -9.21 5.76
CA GLU A 112 -20.97 -9.63 4.49
C GLU A 112 -20.10 -10.66 3.74
N LEU A 113 -18.78 -10.46 3.71
CA LEU A 113 -17.86 -11.37 3.03
C LEU A 113 -17.73 -12.70 3.77
N LEU A 114 -17.67 -12.67 5.10
CA LEU A 114 -17.62 -13.87 5.92
C LEU A 114 -18.91 -14.68 5.80
N ALA A 115 -20.06 -14.00 5.84
CA ALA A 115 -21.37 -14.62 5.61
C ALA A 115 -21.47 -15.24 4.21
N ALA A 116 -20.97 -14.55 3.18
CA ALA A 116 -20.95 -15.08 1.81
C ALA A 116 -20.09 -16.35 1.69
N ARG A 117 -18.97 -16.44 2.43
CA ARG A 117 -18.07 -17.61 2.46
C ARG A 117 -18.60 -18.78 3.28
N ALA A 118 -19.36 -18.51 4.34
CA ALA A 118 -19.95 -19.55 5.18
C ALA A 118 -21.05 -20.36 4.47
N ARG A 119 -21.59 -19.87 3.35
CA ARG A 119 -22.56 -20.60 2.54
C ARG A 119 -21.95 -21.87 1.92
N PRO A 120 -22.68 -23.01 1.87
CA PRO A 120 -22.21 -24.21 1.19
C PRO A 120 -21.89 -23.90 -0.28
N GLY A 121 -20.63 -24.09 -0.69
CA GLY A 121 -20.15 -23.79 -2.05
C GLY A 121 -19.40 -22.45 -2.22
N GLY A 122 -19.20 -21.67 -1.15
CA GLY A 122 -18.37 -20.47 -1.20
C GLY A 122 -16.89 -20.78 -1.47
N PRO A 123 -16.13 -19.85 -2.09
CA PRO A 123 -14.69 -20.01 -2.28
C PRO A 123 -14.01 -20.17 -0.91
N ARG A 124 -13.46 -21.36 -0.67
CA ARG A 124 -12.66 -21.67 0.52
C ARG A 124 -11.23 -21.22 0.27
N VAL A 125 -10.68 -20.43 1.19
CA VAL A 125 -9.24 -20.14 1.21
C VAL A 125 -8.52 -21.42 1.62
N ALA A 126 -7.81 -22.04 0.68
CA ALA A 126 -6.83 -23.06 1.00
C ALA A 126 -5.57 -22.33 1.51
N VAL A 127 -5.25 -22.50 2.78
CA VAL A 127 -3.99 -22.05 3.40
C VAL A 127 -2.99 -23.18 3.34
#